data_AF-A0A7S4P4L1-F1
#
_entry.id   AF-A0A7S4P4L1-F1
#
_cell.length_a   1.000
_cell.length_b   1.000
_cell.length_c   1.000
_cell.angle_alpha   90.00
_cell.angle_beta   90.00
_cell.angle_gamma   90.00
#
_symmetry.space_group_name_H-M   'P 1'
#
loop_
_entity.id
_entity.type
_entity.pdbx_description
1 polymer ?
#
loop_
_entity_poly.entity_id
_entity_poly.type
_entity_poly.pdbx_seq_one_letter_code
_entity_poly.pdbx_strand_id
1 'polypeptide(L)'
;KKKNIKFEKKKKKNNVTMGDWVYYKVHVDGSSAGVVSMKERDSQGFLDLYVSFVEPPTISSYDLVASQTDSNVHEIQIFVDQPQTRLMYIGVHGNGYITHPDVDYYFFIYAWASPF
;
A
#
# COMPACT_ATOMS: atom_id res chain seq x y z
N LYS A 1 37.66 -0.20 16.95
CA LYS A 1 36.33 0.33 17.36
C LYS A 1 35.29 -0.06 16.31
N LYS A 2 34.51 -1.13 16.51
CA LYS A 2 33.43 -1.55 15.59
C LYS A 2 32.17 -0.72 15.92
N LYS A 3 31.70 0.12 14.99
CA LYS A 3 30.43 0.84 15.12
C LYS A 3 29.31 -0.15 14.79
N ASN A 4 28.59 -0.62 15.81
CA ASN A 4 27.36 -1.39 15.64
C ASN A 4 26.25 -0.43 15.18
N ILE A 5 25.90 -0.45 13.90
CA ILE A 5 24.69 0.20 13.40
C ILE A 5 23.53 -0.73 13.75
N LYS A 6 22.78 -0.40 14.81
CA LYS A 6 21.50 -1.04 15.11
C LYS A 6 20.46 -0.48 14.15
N PHE A 7 20.09 -1.23 13.12
CA PHE A 7 18.84 -0.97 12.42
C PHE A 7 17.69 -1.36 13.33
N GLU A 8 16.93 -0.38 13.83
CA GLU A 8 15.62 -0.63 14.41
C GLU A 8 14.75 -1.26 13.31
N LYS A 9 14.47 -2.57 13.42
CA LYS A 9 13.36 -3.18 12.70
C LYS A 9 12.07 -2.60 13.26
N LYS A 10 11.68 -1.38 12.85
CA LYS A 10 10.32 -0.90 13.05
C LYS A 10 9.41 -1.92 12.36
N LYS A 11 8.68 -2.68 13.16
CA LYS A 11 7.64 -3.60 12.70
C LYS A 11 6.70 -2.73 11.86
N LYS A 12 6.62 -2.97 10.55
CA LYS A 12 5.75 -2.18 9.68
C LYS A 12 4.32 -2.29 10.22
N LYS A 13 3.71 -1.14 10.53
CA LYS A 13 2.31 -1.05 10.95
C LYS A 13 1.48 -1.52 9.75
N ASN A 14 0.69 -2.58 9.88
CA ASN A 14 -0.18 -3.10 8.81
C ASN A 14 -1.65 -2.91 9.22
N ASN A 15 -1.94 -1.72 9.73
CA ASN A 15 -3.26 -1.28 10.14
C ASN A 15 -3.35 0.24 10.08
N VAL A 16 -4.56 0.74 9.81
CA VAL A 16 -4.89 2.17 9.73
C VAL A 16 -6.22 2.44 10.43
N THR A 17 -6.40 3.64 10.96
CA THR A 17 -7.68 4.18 11.43
C THR A 17 -8.26 5.12 10.36
N MET A 18 -9.44 5.69 10.58
CA MET A 18 -10.03 6.64 9.63
C MET A 18 -9.16 7.89 9.45
N GLY A 19 -8.87 8.24 8.20
CA GLY A 19 -8.03 9.38 7.81
C GLY A 19 -6.53 9.16 7.98
N ASP A 20 -6.13 8.07 8.62
CA ASP A 20 -4.73 7.72 8.81
C ASP A 20 -4.12 7.05 7.58
N TRP A 21 -2.80 7.17 7.49
CA TRP A 21 -2.00 6.60 6.41
C TRP A 21 -0.94 5.64 6.93
N VAL A 22 -0.71 4.58 6.17
CA VAL A 22 0.49 3.76 6.26
C VAL A 22 1.17 3.72 4.91
N TYR A 23 2.50 3.90 4.92
CA TYR A 23 3.30 3.97 3.71
C TYR A 23 4.31 2.83 3.59
N TYR A 24 4.47 2.35 2.37
CA TYR A 24 5.49 1.39 1.96
C TYR A 24 6.28 1.95 0.79
N LYS A 25 7.50 1.45 0.63
CA LYS A 25 8.36 1.75 -0.52
C LYS A 25 8.88 0.44 -1.07
N VAL A 26 8.84 0.31 -2.38
CA VAL A 26 9.30 -0.88 -3.11
C VAL A 26 10.14 -0.42 -4.29
N HIS A 27 11.29 -1.06 -4.48
CA HIS A 27 12.06 -0.89 -5.70
C HIS A 27 11.52 -1.88 -6.72
N VAL A 28 11.05 -1.38 -7.86
CA VAL A 28 10.59 -2.21 -8.97
C VAL A 28 11.71 -2.24 -9.99
N ASP A 29 12.17 -3.44 -10.34
CA ASP A 29 13.16 -3.63 -11.38
C ASP A 29 12.48 -3.65 -12.75
N GLY A 30 13.00 -2.87 -13.69
CA GLY A 30 12.32 -2.45 -14.92
C GLY A 30 12.16 -3.47 -16.03
N SER A 31 12.28 -4.76 -15.74
CA SER A 31 12.12 -5.79 -16.77
C SER A 31 10.65 -6.13 -17.06
N SER A 32 9.72 -5.81 -16.15
CA SER A 32 8.35 -6.34 -16.25
C SER A 32 7.29 -5.49 -15.54
N ALA A 33 6.02 -5.74 -15.88
CA ALA A 33 4.86 -5.14 -15.22
C ALA A 33 4.78 -5.55 -13.74
N GLY A 34 4.34 -4.63 -12.88
CA GLY A 34 4.17 -4.84 -11.45
C GLY A 34 2.71 -4.98 -11.04
N VAL A 35 2.48 -5.65 -9.92
CA VAL A 35 1.17 -5.66 -9.25
C VAL A 35 1.37 -5.33 -7.78
N VAL A 36 0.55 -4.42 -7.27
CA VAL A 36 0.39 -4.18 -5.83
C VAL A 36 -0.99 -4.67 -5.43
N SER A 37 -1.04 -5.59 -4.47
CA SER A 37 -2.28 -6.07 -3.88
C SER A 37 -2.35 -5.71 -2.40
N MET A 38 -3.49 -5.22 -1.96
CA MET A 38 -3.84 -5.04 -0.57
C MET A 38 -5.08 -5.87 -0.26
N LYS A 39 -5.04 -6.67 0.81
CA LYS A 39 -6.16 -7.47 1.26
C LYS A 39 -6.51 -7.13 2.70
N GLU A 40 -7.72 -6.64 2.94
CA GLU A 40 -8.22 -6.44 4.29
C GLU A 40 -8.36 -7.77 5.04
N ARG A 41 -8.08 -7.77 6.34
CA ARG A 41 -8.23 -8.97 7.16
C ARG A 41 -9.69 -9.26 7.49
N ASP A 42 -10.43 -8.21 7.83
CA ASP A 42 -11.79 -8.30 8.34
C ASP A 42 -12.84 -7.93 7.29
N SER A 43 -12.42 -7.78 6.03
CA SER A 43 -13.29 -7.68 4.86
C SER A 43 -14.39 -6.61 5.01
N GLN A 44 -14.00 -5.34 5.19
CA GLN A 44 -14.96 -4.26 5.42
C GLN A 44 -15.05 -3.28 4.24
N GLY A 45 -14.03 -3.18 3.40
CA GLY A 45 -14.04 -2.33 2.20
C GLY A 45 -13.84 -0.86 2.51
N PHE A 46 -13.06 -0.61 3.54
CA PHE A 46 -12.85 0.69 4.15
C PHE A 46 -11.46 1.26 3.87
N LEU A 47 -10.60 0.48 3.21
CA LEU A 47 -9.26 0.89 2.88
C LEU A 47 -9.13 1.20 1.40
N ASP A 48 -8.40 2.27 1.12
CA ASP A 48 -7.99 2.65 -0.23
C ASP A 48 -6.50 2.37 -0.40
N LEU A 49 -6.12 1.93 -1.60
CA LEU A 49 -4.75 1.70 -2.00
C LEU A 49 -4.31 2.78 -2.98
N TYR A 50 -3.19 3.44 -2.70
CA TYR A 50 -2.60 4.48 -3.53
C TYR A 50 -1.18 4.12 -3.90
N VAL A 51 -0.76 4.51 -5.10
CA VAL A 51 0.62 4.40 -5.58
C VAL A 51 1.06 5.74 -6.15
N SER A 52 2.31 6.12 -5.86
CA SER A 52 3.02 7.17 -6.59
C SER A 52 4.46 6.77 -6.88
N PHE A 53 5.02 7.31 -7.97
CA PHE A 53 6.38 7.05 -8.42
C PHE A 53 7.39 8.13 -8.00
N VAL A 54 6.93 9.21 -7.36
CA VAL A 54 7.78 10.36 -6.99
C VAL A 54 7.93 10.49 -5.48
N GLU A 55 6.82 10.51 -4.75
CA GLU A 55 6.77 10.75 -3.31
C GLU A 55 5.65 9.94 -2.63
N PRO A 56 5.56 9.89 -1.28
CA PRO A 56 4.42 9.26 -0.61
C PRO A 56 3.09 9.87 -1.09
N PRO A 57 2.12 9.05 -1.53
CA PRO A 57 0.87 9.57 -2.06
C PRO A 57 0.03 10.25 -0.98
N THR A 58 -0.85 11.15 -1.43
CA THR A 58 -1.88 11.80 -0.63
C THR A 58 -3.22 11.69 -1.35
N ILE A 59 -4.32 12.08 -0.71
CA ILE A 59 -5.66 12.10 -1.33
C ILE A 59 -5.67 12.96 -2.62
N SER A 60 -4.83 14.01 -2.69
CA SER A 60 -4.79 14.94 -3.83
C SER A 60 -3.59 14.75 -4.75
N SER A 61 -2.66 13.83 -4.44
CA SER A 61 -1.44 13.61 -5.22
C SER A 61 -1.08 12.13 -5.22
N TYR A 62 -1.35 11.46 -6.35
CA TYR A 62 -1.07 10.05 -6.59
C TYR A 62 -0.96 9.80 -8.09
N ASP A 63 -0.30 8.70 -8.48
CA ASP A 63 -0.25 8.26 -9.87
C ASP A 63 -1.36 7.22 -10.14
N LEU A 64 -1.59 6.30 -9.21
CA LEU A 64 -2.63 5.27 -9.30
C LEU A 64 -3.37 5.16 -7.97
N VAL A 65 -4.67 4.87 -8.05
CA VAL A 65 -5.52 4.61 -6.88
C VAL A 65 -6.44 3.45 -7.20
N ALA A 66 -6.73 2.63 -6.21
CA ALA A 66 -7.79 1.66 -6.27
C ALA A 66 -8.53 1.63 -4.93
N SER A 67 -9.84 1.69 -5.04
CA SER A 67 -10.79 1.65 -3.92
C SER A 67 -11.85 0.63 -4.28
N GLN A 68 -12.17 -0.29 -3.37
CA GLN A 68 -13.25 -1.24 -3.58
C GLN A 68 -14.06 -1.39 -2.31
N THR A 69 -15.32 -0.95 -2.41
CA THR A 69 -16.29 -1.04 -1.32
C THR A 69 -17.18 -2.29 -1.44
N ASP A 70 -17.04 -3.09 -2.50
CA ASP A 70 -17.94 -4.20 -2.83
C ASP A 70 -17.18 -5.40 -3.42
N SER A 71 -16.39 -6.09 -2.60
CA SER A 71 -15.97 -7.45 -2.93
C SER A 71 -15.95 -8.32 -1.68
N ASN A 72 -16.53 -9.51 -1.73
CA ASN A 72 -16.57 -10.45 -0.58
C ASN A 72 -15.18 -10.79 0.01
N VAL A 73 -14.10 -10.49 -0.72
CA VAL A 73 -12.70 -10.76 -0.36
C VAL A 73 -11.90 -9.51 -0.01
N HIS A 74 -12.45 -8.30 -0.25
CA HIS A 74 -11.85 -6.99 0.01
C HIS A 74 -10.34 -6.94 -0.31
N GLU A 75 -10.03 -7.44 -1.50
CA GLU A 75 -8.70 -7.41 -2.08
C GLU A 75 -8.71 -6.42 -3.24
N ILE A 76 -7.82 -5.45 -3.17
CA ILE A 76 -7.68 -4.37 -4.14
C ILE A 76 -6.32 -4.49 -4.80
N GLN A 77 -6.31 -4.43 -6.12
CA GLN A 77 -5.10 -4.55 -6.91
C GLN A 77 -4.88 -3.32 -7.80
N ILE A 78 -3.63 -2.87 -7.85
CA ILE A 78 -3.15 -1.87 -8.79
C ILE A 78 -2.15 -2.54 -9.73
N PHE A 79 -2.42 -2.46 -11.03
CA PHE A 79 -1.53 -2.90 -12.08
C PHE A 79 -0.61 -1.75 -12.48
N VAL A 80 0.70 -2.00 -12.50
CA VAL A 80 1.73 -1.08 -12.97
C VAL A 80 2.21 -1.62 -14.31
N ASP A 81 1.63 -1.12 -15.39
CA ASP A 81 1.81 -1.61 -16.77
C ASP A 81 3.06 -1.05 -17.47
N GLN A 82 3.77 -0.11 -16.84
CA GLN A 82 5.00 0.48 -17.38
C GLN A 82 6.25 -0.24 -16.83
N PRO A 83 6.88 -1.13 -17.62
CA PRO A 83 8.14 -1.77 -17.21
C PRO A 83 9.25 -0.73 -17.17
N GLN A 84 9.59 -0.26 -15.98
CA GLN A 84 10.67 0.68 -15.76
C GLN A 84 11.26 0.50 -14.36
N THR A 85 12.58 0.56 -14.25
CA THR A 85 13.25 0.54 -12.95
C THR A 85 12.93 1.83 -12.23
N ARG A 86 12.18 1.74 -11.13
CA ARG A 86 11.76 2.92 -10.36
C ARG A 86 11.52 2.59 -8.90
N LEU A 87 11.61 3.62 -8.06
CA LEU A 87 11.10 3.56 -6.71
C LEU A 87 9.60 3.82 -6.73
N MET A 88 8.84 2.95 -6.08
CA MET A 88 7.40 3.07 -5.94
C MET A 88 7.04 3.31 -4.48
N TYR A 89 6.21 4.32 -4.23
CA TYR A 89 5.62 4.65 -2.95
C TYR A 89 4.19 4.12 -2.94
N ILE A 90 3.85 3.34 -1.94
CA ILE A 90 2.52 2.77 -1.77
C ILE A 90 1.94 3.36 -0.49
N GLY A 91 0.71 3.86 -0.56
CA GLY A 91 -0.05 4.33 0.61
C GLY A 91 -1.30 3.49 0.79
N VAL A 92 -1.57 3.07 2.01
CA VAL A 92 -2.88 2.54 2.41
C VAL A 92 -3.54 3.59 3.30
N HIS A 93 -4.76 3.97 2.96
CA HIS A 93 -5.51 5.04 3.62
C HIS A 93 -6.83 4.50 4.16
N GLY A 94 -7.15 4.82 5.42
CA GLY A 94 -8.47 4.57 5.97
C GLY A 94 -9.48 5.59 5.43
N ASN A 95 -10.38 5.15 4.55
CA ASN A 95 -11.28 6.04 3.83
C ASN A 95 -12.47 6.52 4.68
N GLY A 96 -13.27 7.45 4.13
CA GLY A 96 -14.38 8.07 4.84
C GLY A 96 -15.59 7.15 5.10
N TYR A 97 -15.59 5.92 4.59
CA TYR A 97 -16.65 4.93 4.83
C TYR A 97 -16.41 4.10 6.09
N ILE A 98 -15.25 4.24 6.74
CA ILE A 98 -14.98 3.64 8.05
C ILE A 98 -16.09 4.04 9.04
N THR A 99 -16.79 3.03 9.55
CA THR A 99 -17.90 3.22 10.50
C THR A 99 -17.43 3.34 11.95
N HIS A 100 -16.20 2.91 12.25
CA HIS A 100 -15.60 2.96 13.58
C HIS A 100 -14.24 3.68 13.50
N PRO A 101 -14.21 5.02 13.57
CA PRO A 101 -13.03 5.82 13.23
C PRO A 101 -11.82 5.55 14.13
N ASP A 102 -12.05 5.12 15.37
CA ASP A 102 -11.01 4.84 16.37
C ASP A 102 -10.52 3.38 16.37
N VAL A 103 -11.01 2.55 15.44
CA VAL A 103 -10.64 1.14 15.33
C VAL A 103 -9.54 0.97 14.28
N ASP A 104 -8.52 0.18 14.63
CA ASP A 104 -7.49 -0.23 13.70
C ASP A 104 -8.02 -1.28 12.71
N TYR A 105 -7.98 -0.96 11.42
CA TYR A 105 -8.30 -1.88 10.33
C TYR A 105 -7.04 -2.55 9.81
N TYR A 106 -6.95 -3.87 9.99
CA TYR A 106 -5.76 -4.64 9.63
C TYR A 106 -5.80 -5.13 8.18
N PHE A 107 -4.64 -5.17 7.54
CA PHE A 107 -4.51 -5.63 6.16
C PHE A 107 -3.20 -6.36 5.89
N PHE A 108 -3.16 -7.06 4.77
CA PHE A 108 -1.94 -7.59 4.16
C PHE A 108 -1.61 -6.78 2.92
N ILE A 109 -0.31 -6.61 2.65
CA ILE A 109 0.16 -5.95 1.44
C ILE A 109 1.18 -6.82 0.74
N TYR A 110 1.02 -6.93 -0.57
CA TYR A 110 1.85 -7.69 -1.47
C TYR A 110 2.25 -6.79 -2.63
N ALA A 111 3.52 -6.82 -3.00
CA ALA A 111 4.00 -6.13 -4.19
C ALA A 111 4.98 -7.07 -4.90
N TRP A 112 4.75 -7.30 -6.18
CA TRP A 112 5.61 -8.16 -6.99
C TRP A 112 5.70 -7.63 -8.42
N ALA A 113 6.85 -7.89 -9.05
CA ALA A 113 7.00 -7.76 -10.49
C ALA A 113 6.74 -9.13 -11.11
N SER A 114 6.03 -9.15 -12.23
CA SER A 114 5.95 -10.34 -13.07
C SER A 114 7.34 -10.68 -13.62
N PRO A 115 7.74 -11.94 -13.84
CA PRO A 115 9.05 -12.26 -14.41
C PRO A 115 9.07 -12.35 -15.95
N PHE A 116 7.94 -12.10 -16.62
CA PHE A 116 7.81 -12.30 -18.07
C PHE A 116 8.37 -11.13 -18.89
#